data_AF-A0A9E4B454-F1
#
_entry.id   AF-A0A9E4B454-F1
#
_cell.length_a   1.000
_cell.length_b   1.000
_cell.length_c   1.000
_cell.angle_alpha   90.00
_cell.angle_beta   90.00
_cell.angle_gamma   90.00
#
_symmetry.space_group_name_H-M   'P 1'
#
loop_
_entity.id
_entity.type
_entity.pdbx_description
1 polymer ?
#
loop_
_entity_poly.entity_id
_entity_poly.type
_entity_poly.pdbx_seq_one_letter_code
_entity_poly.pdbx_strand_id
1 'polypeptide(L)'
;MIRRIKGVLAGRTSESAEVLTPSGLSYEVRMSLRTIEQLPSDGEAAEFDTVLVTRDDGMDLYGFGSGAERELFLRLRSASGVGPRLALAILGALSGNRIIGAIRERDFRVLQTVSGVGKKTAERIVVELADKLDDLAGGAGGGGGGGGGPAPAGGAAARASSLSASSTTMRSAVFFPTPLTV
;
A
#
# COMPACT_ATOMS: atom_id res chain seq x y z
N MET A 1 14.58 -12.82 1.43
CA MET A 1 13.14 -12.51 1.25
C MET A 1 12.90 -11.10 1.77
N ILE A 2 12.25 -10.22 0.99
CA ILE A 2 11.97 -8.83 1.39
C ILE A 2 10.50 -8.75 1.82
N ARG A 3 10.25 -8.61 3.13
CA ARG A 3 8.88 -8.63 3.68
C ARG A 3 8.24 -7.24 3.78
N ARG A 4 9.03 -6.23 4.07
CA ARG A 4 8.56 -4.88 4.34
C ARG A 4 9.64 -3.87 3.96
N ILE A 5 9.21 -2.75 3.41
CA ILE A 5 10.08 -1.62 3.08
C ILE A 5 9.57 -0.41 3.86
N LYS A 6 10.53 0.34 4.42
CA LYS A 6 10.30 1.62 5.07
C LYS A 6 11.25 2.65 4.49
N GLY A 7 10.73 3.80 4.11
CA GLY A 7 11.49 4.85 3.46
C GLY A 7 10.67 6.09 3.21
N VAL A 8 11.19 6.95 2.35
CA VAL A 8 10.51 8.16 1.86
C VAL A 8 9.99 7.88 0.46
N LEU A 9 8.74 8.25 0.19
CA LEU A 9 8.16 8.12 -1.14
C LEU A 9 8.81 9.14 -2.08
N ALA A 10 9.58 8.68 -3.07
CA ALA A 10 10.31 9.55 -3.99
C ALA A 10 9.43 9.98 -5.18
N GLY A 11 8.51 9.11 -5.60
CA GLY A 11 7.55 9.38 -6.67
C GLY A 11 6.59 8.21 -6.84
N ARG A 12 5.51 8.42 -7.61
CA ARG A 12 4.54 7.37 -7.93
C ARG A 12 3.99 7.52 -9.34
N THR A 13 3.62 6.40 -9.92
CA THR A 13 2.86 6.27 -11.17
C THR A 13 1.52 5.58 -10.86
N SER A 14 0.71 5.30 -11.88
CA SER A 14 -0.54 4.53 -11.70
C SER A 14 -0.31 3.05 -11.40
N GLU A 15 0.91 2.52 -11.63
CA GLU A 15 1.23 1.09 -11.51
C GLU A 15 2.40 0.78 -10.56
N SER A 16 3.20 1.79 -10.21
CA SER A 16 4.38 1.65 -9.35
C SER A 16 4.59 2.85 -8.44
N ALA A 17 5.26 2.61 -7.32
CA ALA A 17 5.73 3.61 -6.38
C ALA A 17 7.23 3.44 -6.18
N GLU A 18 7.95 4.55 -6.13
CA GLU A 18 9.38 4.60 -5.85
C GLU A 18 9.62 4.98 -4.40
N VAL A 19 10.37 4.15 -3.66
CA VAL A 19 10.69 4.41 -2.25
C VAL A 19 12.19 4.45 -2.04
N LEU A 20 12.63 5.57 -1.47
CA LEU A 20 14.00 5.78 -1.03
C LEU A 20 14.17 5.31 0.41
N THR A 21 15.00 4.29 0.60
CA THR A 21 15.36 3.79 1.93
C THR A 21 16.39 4.70 2.61
N PRO A 22 16.46 4.71 3.96
CA PRO A 22 17.50 5.45 4.69
C PRO A 22 18.94 5.07 4.32
N SER A 23 19.14 3.88 3.77
CA SER A 23 20.42 3.39 3.24
C SER A 23 20.84 4.01 1.90
N GLY A 24 20.01 4.87 1.29
CA GLY A 24 20.28 5.48 -0.02
C GLY A 24 19.94 4.59 -1.22
N LEU A 25 19.24 3.45 -0.99
CA LEU A 25 18.74 2.59 -2.07
C LEU A 25 17.32 3.00 -2.43
N SER A 26 17.06 3.16 -3.72
CA SER A 26 15.71 3.34 -4.26
C SER A 26 15.16 2.01 -4.77
N TYR A 27 13.91 1.70 -4.40
CA TYR A 27 13.19 0.54 -4.89
C TYR A 27 11.95 0.98 -5.66
N GLU A 28 11.80 0.45 -6.88
CA GLU A 28 10.53 0.49 -7.59
C GLU A 28 9.66 -0.68 -7.13
N VAL A 29 8.46 -0.35 -6.65
CA VAL A 29 7.50 -1.31 -6.11
C VAL A 29 6.20 -1.21 -6.88
N ARG A 30 5.79 -2.31 -7.51
CA ARG A 30 4.52 -2.41 -8.23
C ARG A 30 3.38 -2.56 -7.24
N MET A 31 2.36 -1.73 -7.39
CA MET A 31 1.24 -1.68 -6.46
C MET A 31 -0.06 -1.51 -7.23
N SER A 32 -1.19 -1.86 -6.61
CA SER A 32 -2.49 -1.56 -7.21
C SER A 32 -2.79 -0.07 -7.10
N LEU A 33 -3.56 0.50 -8.03
CA LEU A 33 -3.95 1.92 -7.99
C LEU A 33 -4.57 2.30 -6.63
N ARG A 34 -5.46 1.43 -6.11
CA ARG A 34 -6.06 1.57 -4.78
C ARG A 34 -5.01 1.73 -3.68
N THR A 35 -3.94 0.95 -3.71
CA THR A 35 -2.87 1.01 -2.72
C THR A 35 -2.04 2.28 -2.89
N ILE A 36 -1.79 2.71 -4.12
CA ILE A 36 -1.04 3.94 -4.42
C ILE A 36 -1.78 5.18 -3.92
N GLU A 37 -3.10 5.21 -4.05
CA GLU A 37 -3.96 6.28 -3.53
C GLU A 37 -4.00 6.32 -2.00
N GLN A 38 -3.70 5.21 -1.31
CA GLN A 38 -3.60 5.14 0.14
C GLN A 38 -2.22 5.55 0.67
N LEU A 39 -1.22 5.68 -0.21
CA LEU A 39 0.12 6.09 0.19
C LEU A 39 0.15 7.58 0.58
N PRO A 40 1.04 7.96 1.52
CA PRO A 40 1.25 9.35 1.90
C PRO A 40 1.77 10.20 0.73
N SER A 41 1.90 11.51 0.91
CA SER A 41 2.34 12.43 -0.15
C SER A 41 3.78 12.16 -0.61
N ASP A 42 4.16 12.61 -1.80
CA ASP A 42 5.54 12.49 -2.27
C ASP A 42 6.45 13.29 -1.32
N GLY A 43 7.57 12.69 -0.89
CA GLY A 43 8.47 13.23 0.12
C GLY A 43 8.13 12.86 1.57
N GLU A 44 7.03 12.15 1.82
CA GLU A 44 6.65 11.68 3.16
C GLU A 44 7.11 10.24 3.43
N ALA A 45 7.18 9.87 4.71
CA ALA A 45 7.57 8.53 5.14
C ALA A 45 6.47 7.51 4.82
N ALA A 46 6.82 6.47 4.06
CA ALA A 46 5.94 5.36 3.70
C ALA A 46 6.48 4.04 4.28
N GLU A 47 5.56 3.18 4.67
CA GLU A 47 5.83 1.81 5.13
C GLU A 47 4.77 0.88 4.55
N PHE A 48 5.18 -0.19 3.89
CA PHE A 48 4.27 -1.18 3.32
C PHE A 48 4.90 -2.57 3.26
N ASP A 49 4.04 -3.59 3.23
CA ASP A 49 4.46 -4.97 3.12
C ASP A 49 4.72 -5.34 1.65
N THR A 50 5.73 -6.17 1.41
CA THR A 50 6.20 -6.51 0.07
C THR A 50 6.28 -8.01 -0.19
N VAL A 51 6.22 -8.37 -1.47
CA VAL A 51 6.52 -9.69 -2.00
C VAL A 51 7.47 -9.55 -3.18
N LEU A 52 8.66 -10.10 -3.03
CA LEU A 52 9.60 -10.26 -4.14
C LEU A 52 9.20 -11.47 -4.99
N VAL A 53 9.05 -11.27 -6.29
CA VAL A 53 8.79 -12.33 -7.27
C VAL A 53 9.97 -12.41 -8.22
N THR A 54 10.70 -13.52 -8.13
CA THR A 54 11.80 -13.84 -9.04
C THR A 54 11.24 -14.57 -10.26
N ARG A 55 11.67 -14.13 -11.44
CA ARG A 55 11.39 -14.71 -12.74
C ARG A 55 12.72 -14.94 -13.46
N ASP A 56 12.69 -15.63 -14.59
CA ASP A 56 13.89 -15.86 -15.40
C ASP A 56 14.43 -14.56 -16.03
N ASP A 57 13.55 -13.58 -16.25
CA ASP A 57 13.85 -12.28 -16.87
C ASP A 57 14.17 -11.16 -15.87
N GLY A 58 13.97 -11.39 -14.57
CA GLY A 58 14.26 -10.39 -13.55
C GLY A 58 13.56 -10.61 -12.21
N MET A 59 13.55 -9.56 -11.39
CA MET A 59 12.90 -9.55 -10.09
C MET A 59 11.93 -8.38 -10.00
N ASP A 60 10.67 -8.68 -9.72
CA ASP A 60 9.63 -7.68 -9.48
C ASP A 60 9.33 -7.60 -7.97
N LEU A 61 9.26 -6.39 -7.42
CA LEU A 61 8.73 -6.12 -6.08
C LEU A 61 7.27 -5.72 -6.18
N TYR A 62 6.41 -6.41 -5.43
CA TYR A 62 5.00 -6.06 -5.28
C TYR A 62 4.74 -5.55 -3.87
N GLY A 63 3.98 -4.46 -3.73
CA GLY A 63 3.68 -3.83 -2.45
C GLY A 63 2.20 -3.83 -2.10
N PHE A 64 1.89 -3.88 -0.80
CA PHE A 64 0.54 -3.96 -0.25
C PHE A 64 0.38 -3.05 0.96
N GLY A 65 -0.79 -2.43 1.09
CA GLY A 65 -1.09 -1.52 2.21
C GLY A 65 -1.25 -2.26 3.55
N SER A 66 -1.59 -3.55 3.49
CA SER A 66 -1.75 -4.39 4.68
C SER A 66 -1.16 -5.79 4.51
N GLY A 67 -0.80 -6.41 5.64
CA GLY A 67 -0.37 -7.81 5.67
C GLY A 67 -1.46 -8.79 5.22
N ALA A 68 -2.74 -8.44 5.40
CA ALA A 68 -3.88 -9.25 4.95
C ALA A 68 -3.98 -9.25 3.41
N GLU A 69 -3.81 -8.10 2.76
CA GLU A 69 -3.76 -8.02 1.29
C GLU A 69 -2.58 -8.82 0.74
N ARG A 70 -1.42 -8.73 1.38
CA ARG A 70 -0.23 -9.52 1.01
C ARG A 70 -0.49 -11.03 1.10
N GLU A 71 -1.12 -11.48 2.17
CA GLU A 71 -1.44 -12.90 2.36
C GLU A 71 -2.44 -13.37 1.30
N LEU A 72 -3.47 -12.56 1.02
CA LEU A 72 -4.42 -12.84 -0.05
C LEU A 72 -3.75 -12.93 -1.43
N PHE A 73 -2.78 -12.05 -1.72
CA PHE A 73 -1.98 -12.12 -2.95
C PHE A 73 -1.22 -13.43 -3.10
N LEU A 74 -0.57 -13.89 -2.03
CA LEU A 74 0.18 -15.15 -2.04
C LEU A 74 -0.75 -16.35 -2.28
N ARG A 75 -1.94 -16.33 -1.68
CA ARG A 75 -2.94 -17.37 -1.90
C ARG A 75 -3.49 -17.34 -3.32
N LEU A 76 -3.84 -16.17 -3.85
CA LEU A 76 -4.26 -16.00 -5.25
C LEU A 76 -3.21 -16.57 -6.22
N ARG A 77 -1.92 -16.30 -5.99
CA ARG A 77 -0.82 -16.82 -6.82
C ARG A 77 -0.64 -18.34 -6.73
N SER A 78 -1.19 -18.98 -5.70
CA SER A 78 -1.17 -20.45 -5.57
C SER A 78 -2.18 -21.14 -6.50
N ALA A 79 -3.12 -20.39 -7.06
CA ALA A 79 -4.09 -20.91 -8.02
C ALA A 79 -3.47 -21.03 -9.41
N SER A 80 -3.78 -22.14 -10.09
CA SER A 80 -3.23 -22.43 -11.41
C SER A 80 -3.73 -21.44 -12.46
N GLY A 81 -2.80 -20.78 -13.15
CA GLY A 81 -3.12 -19.77 -14.18
C GLY A 81 -3.24 -18.34 -13.63
N VAL A 82 -2.99 -18.13 -12.33
CA VAL A 82 -2.92 -16.79 -11.75
C VAL A 82 -1.46 -16.35 -11.62
N GLY A 83 -1.04 -15.48 -12.54
CA GLY A 83 0.26 -14.81 -12.45
C GLY A 83 0.25 -13.65 -11.45
N PRO A 84 1.43 -13.12 -11.05
CA PRO A 84 1.53 -12.02 -10.10
C PRO A 84 0.86 -10.72 -10.60
N ARG A 85 0.93 -10.43 -11.92
CA ARG A 85 0.22 -9.29 -12.52
C ARG A 85 -1.30 -9.44 -12.41
N LEU A 86 -1.83 -10.64 -12.66
CA LEU A 86 -3.26 -10.91 -12.57
C LEU A 86 -3.75 -10.86 -11.11
N ALA A 87 -2.98 -11.41 -10.18
CA ALA A 87 -3.29 -11.33 -8.75
C ALA A 87 -3.33 -9.88 -8.26
N LEU A 88 -2.39 -9.03 -8.72
CA LEU A 88 -2.40 -7.60 -8.40
C LEU A 88 -3.63 -6.90 -9.01
N ALA A 89 -4.00 -7.22 -10.25
CA ALA A 89 -5.19 -6.68 -10.90
C ALA A 89 -6.49 -7.04 -10.14
N ILE A 90 -6.59 -8.28 -9.64
CA ILE A 90 -7.74 -8.73 -8.83
C ILE A 90 -7.83 -7.90 -7.53
N LEU A 91 -6.71 -7.70 -6.83
CA LEU A 91 -6.66 -6.90 -5.59
C LEU A 91 -6.89 -5.40 -5.83
N GLY A 92 -6.55 -4.89 -7.02
CA GLY A 92 -6.85 -3.52 -7.41
C GLY A 92 -8.33 -3.29 -7.74
N ALA A 93 -8.98 -4.28 -8.36
CA ALA A 93 -10.38 -4.19 -8.79
C ALA A 93 -11.38 -4.48 -7.66
N LEU A 94 -11.04 -5.39 -6.74
CA LEU A 94 -11.94 -5.88 -5.69
C LEU A 94 -11.27 -5.76 -4.32
N SER A 95 -12.07 -5.42 -3.30
CA SER A 95 -11.57 -5.45 -1.92
C SER A 95 -11.30 -6.88 -1.47
N GLY A 96 -10.34 -7.06 -0.55
CA GLY A 96 -10.02 -8.38 0.00
C GLY A 96 -11.24 -9.12 0.55
N ASN A 97 -12.12 -8.43 1.26
CA ASN A 97 -13.37 -9.00 1.77
C ASN A 97 -14.32 -9.43 0.63
N ARG A 98 -14.41 -8.66 -0.45
CA ARG A 98 -15.26 -9.01 -1.60
C ARG A 98 -14.72 -10.22 -2.34
N ILE A 99 -13.39 -10.35 -2.45
CA ILE A 99 -12.73 -11.52 -3.04
C ILE A 99 -13.03 -12.77 -2.20
N ILE A 100 -12.83 -12.70 -0.89
CA ILE A 100 -13.09 -13.82 0.03
C ILE A 100 -14.57 -14.22 -0.02
N GLY A 101 -15.50 -13.25 0.01
CA GLY A 101 -16.94 -13.50 -0.12
C GLY A 101 -17.31 -14.18 -1.43
N ALA A 102 -16.80 -13.66 -2.56
CA ALA A 102 -17.07 -14.23 -3.88
C ALA A 102 -16.57 -15.68 -4.01
N ILE A 103 -15.41 -15.99 -3.43
CA ILE A 103 -14.87 -17.36 -3.46
C ILE A 103 -15.72 -18.31 -2.60
N ARG A 104 -16.20 -17.86 -1.44
CA ARG A 104 -17.09 -18.63 -0.55
C ARG A 104 -18.46 -18.90 -1.15
N GLU A 105 -19.05 -17.88 -1.75
CA GLU A 105 -20.34 -17.97 -2.44
C GLU A 105 -20.25 -18.69 -3.79
N ARG A 106 -19.02 -19.08 -4.19
CA ARG A 106 -18.69 -19.63 -5.51
C ARG A 106 -19.16 -18.76 -6.68
N ASP A 107 -19.20 -17.44 -6.45
CA ASP A 107 -19.59 -16.46 -7.45
C ASP A 107 -18.40 -16.09 -8.34
N PHE A 108 -18.22 -16.88 -9.40
CA PHE A 108 -17.19 -16.63 -10.41
C PHE A 108 -17.44 -15.36 -11.24
N ARG A 109 -18.66 -14.80 -11.25
CA ARG A 109 -18.99 -13.63 -12.09
C ARG A 109 -18.29 -12.38 -11.58
N VAL A 110 -18.16 -12.26 -10.26
CA VAL A 110 -17.42 -11.16 -9.62
C VAL A 110 -15.95 -11.16 -10.04
N LEU A 111 -15.34 -12.33 -10.17
CA LEU A 111 -13.94 -12.43 -10.62
C LEU A 111 -13.79 -12.15 -12.13
N GLN A 112 -14.81 -12.47 -12.93
CA GLN A 112 -14.80 -12.21 -14.39
C GLN A 112 -14.86 -10.72 -14.75
N THR A 113 -15.23 -9.83 -13.82
CA THR A 113 -15.21 -8.37 -14.10
C THR A 113 -13.78 -7.82 -14.18
N VAL A 114 -12.79 -8.58 -13.70
CA VAL A 114 -11.39 -8.18 -13.70
C VAL A 114 -10.78 -8.46 -15.08
N SER A 115 -10.09 -7.47 -15.64
CA SER A 115 -9.39 -7.61 -16.92
C SER A 115 -8.35 -8.74 -16.85
N GLY A 116 -8.44 -9.68 -17.80
CA GLY A 116 -7.55 -10.85 -17.86
C GLY A 116 -8.06 -12.08 -17.11
N VAL A 117 -9.19 -12.01 -16.40
CA VAL A 117 -9.84 -13.19 -15.79
C VAL A 117 -10.93 -13.73 -16.72
N GLY A 118 -10.61 -14.79 -17.47
CA GLY A 118 -11.59 -15.50 -18.29
C GLY A 118 -12.50 -16.43 -17.49
N LYS A 119 -13.58 -16.95 -18.12
CA LYS A 119 -14.55 -17.85 -17.46
C LYS A 119 -13.90 -19.06 -16.81
N LYS A 120 -13.06 -19.78 -17.56
CA LYS A 120 -12.36 -20.98 -17.08
C LYS A 120 -11.39 -20.67 -15.94
N THR A 121 -10.72 -19.53 -16.00
CA THR A 121 -9.79 -19.10 -14.94
C THR A 121 -10.57 -18.73 -13.68
N ALA A 122 -11.67 -17.98 -13.79
CA ALA A 122 -12.52 -17.61 -12.66
C ALA A 122 -13.08 -18.84 -11.93
N GLU A 123 -13.66 -19.79 -12.68
CA GLU A 123 -14.18 -21.05 -12.12
C GLU A 123 -13.07 -21.82 -11.39
N ARG A 124 -11.88 -21.88 -11.97
CA ARG A 124 -10.72 -22.57 -11.38
C ARG A 124 -10.23 -21.88 -10.10
N ILE A 125 -10.12 -20.56 -10.10
CA ILE A 125 -9.74 -19.76 -8.93
C ILE A 125 -10.70 -20.05 -7.77
N VAL A 126 -12.02 -20.00 -8.03
CA VAL A 126 -13.04 -20.26 -7.01
C VAL A 126 -12.88 -21.65 -6.42
N VAL A 127 -12.74 -22.69 -7.26
CA VAL A 127 -12.63 -24.08 -6.79
C VAL A 127 -11.33 -24.31 -6.02
N GLU A 128 -10.19 -23.85 -6.54
CA GLU A 128 -8.89 -24.10 -5.91
C GLU A 128 -8.67 -23.27 -4.63
N LEU A 129 -9.33 -22.12 -4.49
CA LEU A 129 -9.20 -21.24 -3.33
C LEU A 129 -10.30 -21.40 -2.30
N ALA A 130 -11.44 -22.04 -2.64
CA ALA A 130 -12.51 -22.28 -1.68
C ALA A 130 -11.98 -22.97 -0.41
N ASP A 131 -11.20 -24.04 -0.58
CA ASP A 131 -10.65 -24.82 0.54
C ASP A 131 -9.46 -24.10 1.23
N LYS A 132 -8.82 -23.14 0.55
CA LYS A 132 -7.60 -22.47 1.03
C LYS A 132 -7.86 -21.14 1.73
N LEU A 133 -9.07 -20.59 1.66
CA LEU A 133 -9.40 -19.26 2.22
C LEU A 133 -10.22 -19.32 3.51
N ASP A 134 -10.61 -20.50 3.97
CA ASP A 134 -11.45 -20.62 5.17
C ASP A 134 -10.79 -20.05 6.43
N ASP A 135 -9.46 -20.13 6.54
CA ASP A 135 -8.71 -19.60 7.67
C ASP A 135 -8.62 -18.06 7.69
N LEU A 136 -8.76 -17.39 6.55
CA LEU A 136 -8.56 -15.93 6.46
C LEU A 136 -9.74 -15.12 6.99
N ALA A 137 -10.93 -15.72 7.08
CA ALA A 137 -12.11 -15.03 7.58
C ALA A 137 -12.11 -14.82 9.10
N GLY A 138 -11.25 -15.52 9.85
CA GLY A 138 -11.09 -15.32 11.29
C GLY A 138 -10.25 -14.11 11.69
N GLY A 139 -9.53 -13.48 10.73
CA GLY A 139 -8.56 -12.42 10.99
C GLY A 139 -8.94 -11.03 10.48
N ALA A 140 -10.07 -10.87 9.78
CA ALA A 140 -10.55 -9.58 9.29
C ALA A 140 -11.27 -8.77 10.39
N GLY A 141 -10.66 -8.68 11.57
CA GLY A 141 -11.09 -7.82 12.67
C GLY A 141 -10.27 -6.54 12.66
N GLY A 142 -10.76 -5.50 11.97
CA GLY A 142 -10.34 -4.12 12.19
C GLY A 142 -10.13 -3.28 10.93
N GLY A 143 -11.16 -2.51 10.56
CA GLY A 143 -10.95 -1.24 9.85
C GLY A 143 -11.59 -1.08 8.47
N GLY A 144 -12.82 -1.55 8.27
CA GLY A 144 -13.65 -1.17 7.12
C GLY A 144 -14.98 -0.57 7.59
N GLY A 145 -15.02 0.74 7.79
CA GLY A 145 -16.26 1.50 7.99
C GLY A 145 -16.24 2.70 7.06
N GLY A 146 -16.98 2.62 5.96
CA GLY A 146 -17.18 3.74 5.04
C GLY A 146 -18.32 4.66 5.49
N GLY A 147 -18.30 5.90 4.99
CA GLY A 147 -19.49 6.74 4.91
C GLY A 147 -19.28 8.24 5.12
N GLY A 148 -19.15 8.97 4.01
CA GLY A 148 -19.87 10.25 3.81
C GLY A 148 -19.26 11.57 4.29
N GLY A 149 -18.95 12.45 3.33
CA GLY A 149 -19.03 13.90 3.50
C GLY A 149 -17.70 14.67 3.37
N PRO A 150 -17.57 15.61 2.40
CA PRO A 150 -16.40 16.46 2.23
C PRO A 150 -16.56 17.76 3.02
N ALA A 151 -15.58 18.17 3.84
CA ALA A 151 -15.45 19.55 4.35
C ALA A 151 -14.08 19.75 5.04
N PRO A 152 -13.56 20.98 5.16
CA PRO A 152 -12.81 21.64 4.10
C PRO A 152 -11.42 22.12 4.56
N ALA A 153 -10.58 22.46 3.59
CA ALA A 153 -9.45 23.36 3.81
C ALA A 153 -9.96 24.76 4.19
N GLY A 154 -9.35 25.38 5.20
CA GLY A 154 -9.67 26.75 5.62
C GLY A 154 -8.80 27.18 6.79
N GLY A 155 -7.90 28.12 6.55
CA GLY A 155 -6.84 28.50 7.47
C GLY A 155 -7.21 29.54 8.54
N ALA A 156 -6.13 30.13 9.05
CA ALA A 156 -6.02 31.37 9.82
C ALA A 156 -6.19 31.29 11.36
N ALA A 157 -5.04 31.44 12.01
CA ALA A 157 -4.75 32.48 12.99
C ALA A 157 -5.82 32.82 14.05
N ALA A 158 -5.54 32.49 15.31
CA ALA A 158 -5.88 33.38 16.41
C ALA A 158 -5.00 33.12 17.64
N ARG A 159 -4.54 34.22 18.20
CA ARG A 159 -3.65 34.40 19.34
C ARG A 159 -4.23 33.82 20.64
N ALA A 160 -3.37 33.25 21.48
CA ALA A 160 -3.59 33.21 22.92
C ALA A 160 -2.26 33.46 23.64
N SER A 161 -2.01 34.74 23.91
CA SER A 161 -1.02 35.23 24.86
C SER A 161 -1.63 35.32 26.25
N SER A 162 -1.06 34.61 27.21
CA SER A 162 -0.85 35.07 28.60
C SER A 162 0.16 34.13 29.25
N LEU A 163 1.41 34.57 29.35
CA LEU A 163 2.06 35.05 30.59
C LEU A 163 2.07 34.02 31.72
N SER A 164 3.22 33.35 31.87
CA SER A 164 3.93 33.32 33.16
C SER A 164 5.42 33.12 32.89
N ALA A 165 6.21 34.09 33.35
CA ALA A 165 7.65 34.15 33.19
C ALA A 165 8.34 33.71 34.48
N SER A 166 9.47 33.01 34.34
CA SER A 166 10.67 33.07 35.20
C SER A 166 11.77 32.23 34.51
N SER A 167 12.64 32.85 33.70
CA SER A 167 13.94 33.44 34.05
C SER A 167 14.98 32.43 34.54
N THR A 168 15.97 32.12 33.68
CA THR A 168 17.39 31.74 33.93
C THR A 168 18.00 31.43 32.54
N THR A 169 18.66 32.37 31.84
CA THR A 169 20.12 32.71 31.89
C THR A 169 21.00 31.47 31.59
N MET A 170 21.87 31.35 30.57
CA MET A 170 22.61 32.31 29.72
C MET A 170 23.20 31.60 28.46
N ARG A 171 23.27 32.35 27.35
CA ARG A 171 24.34 32.51 26.31
C ARG A 171 25.34 31.36 25.99
N SER A 172 25.40 30.99 24.70
CA SER A 172 26.50 31.32 23.74
C SER A 172 26.19 30.64 22.38
N ALA A 173 25.78 31.33 21.31
CA ALA A 173 26.60 32.10 20.36
C ALA A 173 27.75 31.31 19.72
N VAL A 174 27.53 30.72 18.52
CA VAL A 174 28.45 30.89 17.38
C VAL A 174 27.65 30.92 16.08
N PHE A 175 27.66 32.11 15.50
CA PHE A 175 27.20 32.52 14.19
C PHE A 175 28.36 32.28 13.21
N PHE A 176 28.14 31.56 12.10
CA PHE A 176 29.09 31.55 10.99
C PHE A 176 28.40 32.09 9.74
N PRO A 177 28.83 33.27 9.24
CA PRO A 177 28.30 33.87 8.02
C PRO A 177 29.02 33.31 6.79
N THR A 178 28.28 33.22 5.69
CA THR A 178 28.80 33.16 4.33
C THR A 178 29.47 34.48 3.95
N PRO A 179 30.42 34.45 3.00
CA PRO A 179 30.55 35.59 2.09
C PRO A 179 30.60 35.21 0.60
N LEU A 180 30.16 36.20 -0.17
CA LEU A 180 30.05 36.36 -1.62
C LEU A 180 31.37 36.18 -2.42
N THR A 181 31.16 35.77 -3.69
CA THR A 181 31.68 36.33 -4.97
C THR A 181 33.09 36.93 -5.06
N VAL A 182 33.88 36.40 -5.99
CA VAL A 182 34.53 37.13 -7.11
C VAL A 182 34.32 36.31 -8.38
#